data_AF-A0A925M0J1-F1
#
_entry.id   AF-A0A925M0J1-F1
#
_cell.length_a   1.000
_cell.length_b   1.000
_cell.length_c   1.000
_cell.angle_alpha   90.00
_cell.angle_beta   90.00
_cell.angle_gamma   90.00
#
_symmetry.space_group_name_H-M   'P 1'
#
loop_
_entity.id
_entity.type
_entity.pdbx_description
1 polymer ?
#
loop_
_entity_poly.entity_id
_entity_poly.type
_entity_poly.pdbx_seq_one_letter_code
_entity_poly.pdbx_strand_id
1 'polypeptide(L)' 'MQESTIDRSIQAEIEAKAELRIREIALNFLRDRLSVEAVARGTGLSIEEVQQLQQQINTSLQD' A
#
# COMPACT_ATOMS: atom_id res chain seq x y z
N MET A 1 0.44 -0.88 34.81
CA MET A 1 0.17 -1.94 33.81
C MET A 1 1.38 -1.98 32.89
N GLN A 2 2.20 -3.03 32.96
CA GLN A 2 3.29 -3.22 31.99
C GLN A 2 2.66 -3.81 30.74
N GLU A 3 2.40 -2.96 29.76
CA GLU A 3 2.12 -3.41 28.40
C GLU A 3 3.32 -4.26 27.96
N SER A 4 3.08 -5.53 27.61
CA SER A 4 4.15 -6.47 27.31
C SER A 4 4.84 -6.01 26.03
N THR A 5 6.18 -5.99 26.00
CA THR A 5 6.95 -5.71 24.77
C THR A 5 6.55 -6.64 23.62
N ILE A 6 6.03 -7.83 23.95
CA ILE A 6 5.47 -8.80 22.99
C ILE A 6 4.23 -8.25 22.29
N ASP A 7 3.32 -7.58 23.01
CA ASP A 7 2.08 -7.05 22.44
C ASP A 7 2.38 -5.93 21.44
N ARG A 8 3.35 -5.07 21.76
CA ARG A 8 3.83 -4.00 20.86
C ARG A 8 4.48 -4.56 19.60
N SER A 9 5.32 -5.59 19.72
CA SER A 9 5.97 -6.22 18.56
C SER A 9 4.95 -6.85 17.62
N ILE A 10 3.96 -7.58 18.15
CA ILE A 10 2.91 -8.20 17.35
C ILE A 10 2.06 -7.13 16.63
N GLN A 11 1.70 -6.04 17.34
CA GLN A 11 0.93 -4.95 16.75
C GLN A 11 1.67 -4.30 15.58
N ALA A 12 2.97 -4.01 15.74
CA ALA A 12 3.79 -3.44 14.67
C ALA A 12 3.89 -4.36 13.45
N GLU A 13 4.01 -5.68 13.65
CA GLU A 13 4.01 -6.65 12.55
C GLU A 13 2.66 -6.71 11.81
N ILE A 14 1.55 -6.60 12.53
CA ILE A 14 0.21 -6.56 11.94
C ILE A 14 0.02 -5.30 11.10
N GLU A 15 0.43 -4.14 11.62
CA GLU A 15 0.37 -2.86 10.92
C GLU A 15 1.23 -2.87 9.65
N ALA A 16 2.47 -3.35 9.73
CA ALA A 16 3.34 -3.48 8.58
C ALA A 16 2.76 -4.41 7.50
N LYS A 17 2.16 -5.55 7.90
CA LYS A 17 1.50 -6.46 6.95
C LYS A 17 0.26 -5.83 6.32
N ALA A 18 -0.51 -5.04 7.08
CA ALA A 18 -1.68 -4.35 6.56
C ALA A 18 -1.26 -3.31 5.50
N GLU A 19 -0.20 -2.54 5.76
CA GLU A 19 0.33 -1.54 4.83
C GLU A 19 0.82 -2.19 3.53
N LEU A 20 1.59 -3.28 3.62
CA LEU A 20 2.04 -4.04 2.45
C LEU A 20 0.85 -4.53 1.60
N ARG A 21 -0.19 -5.04 2.25
CA ARG A 21 -1.38 -5.54 1.56
C ARG A 21 -2.15 -4.41 0.85
N ILE A 22 -2.26 -3.24 1.48
CA ILE A 22 -2.89 -2.05 0.86
C ILE A 22 -2.12 -1.64 -0.40
N ARG A 23 -0.79 -1.68 -0.36
CA ARG A 23 0.06 -1.38 -1.53
C ARG A 23 -0.12 -2.40 -2.65
N GLU A 24 -0.20 -3.70 -2.34
CA GLU A 24 -0.47 -4.74 -3.33
C GLU A 24 -1.83 -4.56 -4.01
N ILE A 25 -2.88 -4.22 -3.25
CA ILE A 25 -4.21 -3.93 -3.80
C ILE A 25 -4.14 -2.71 -4.73
N ALA A 26 -3.46 -1.64 -4.31
CA ALA A 26 -3.28 -0.44 -5.15
C ALA A 26 -2.58 -0.76 -6.47
N LEU A 27 -1.52 -1.57 -6.44
CA LEU A 27 -0.80 -2.00 -7.64
C LEU A 27 -1.70 -2.81 -8.59
N ASN A 28 -2.53 -3.71 -8.06
CA ASN A 28 -3.45 -4.50 -8.87
C ASN A 28 -4.50 -3.60 -9.54
N PHE A 29 -5.08 -2.65 -8.81
CA PHE A 29 -6.03 -1.70 -9.38
C PHE A 29 -5.40 -0.82 -10.48
N LEU A 30 -4.16 -0.37 -10.29
CA LEU A 30 -3.44 0.39 -11.32
C LEU A 30 -3.15 -0.45 -12.57
N ARG A 31 -2.82 -1.74 -12.41
CA ARG A 31 -2.67 -2.69 -13.53
C ARG A 31 -3.99 -2.89 -14.27
N ASP A 32 -5.10 -2.91 -13.55
CA ASP A 32 -6.47 -2.97 -14.09
C ASP A 32 -6.95 -1.63 -14.66
N ARG A 33 -6.05 -0.64 -14.80
CA ARG A 33 -6.29 0.68 -15.41
C ARG A 33 -7.33 1.54 -14.68
N LEU A 34 -7.55 1.31 -13.38
CA LEU A 34 -8.31 2.26 -12.56
C LEU A 34 -7.56 3.61 -12.49
N SER A 35 -8.32 4.70 -12.39
CA SER A 35 -7.73 6.05 -12.23
C SER A 35 -7.04 6.17 -10.87
N VAL A 36 -6.01 7.02 -10.78
CA VAL A 36 -5.26 7.28 -9.55
C VAL A 36 -6.20 7.68 -8.40
N GLU A 37 -7.21 8.50 -8.68
CA GLU A 37 -8.20 8.95 -7.71
C GLU A 37 -9.11 7.82 -7.25
N ALA A 38 -9.49 6.89 -8.14
CA ALA A 38 -10.30 5.73 -7.77
C ALA A 38 -9.50 4.78 -6.87
N VAL A 39 -8.22 4.57 -7.18
CA VAL A 39 -7.32 3.75 -6.36
C VAL A 39 -7.12 4.37 -4.98
N ALA A 40 -6.78 5.67 -4.91
CA ALA A 40 -6.59 6.37 -3.63
C ALA A 40 -7.82 6.28 -2.73
N ARG A 41 -9.03 6.48 -3.29
CA ARG A 41 -10.28 6.32 -2.53
C ARG A 41 -10.52 4.87 -2.08
N GLY A 42 -10.15 3.88 -2.89
CA GLY A 42 -10.37 2.47 -2.60
C GLY A 42 -9.38 1.87 -1.61
N THR A 43 -8.18 2.43 -1.50
CA THR A 43 -7.10 1.91 -0.66
C THR A 43 -6.78 2.77 0.55
N GLY A 44 -7.23 4.03 0.56
CA GLY A 44 -6.91 5.00 1.61
C GLY A 44 -5.53 5.62 1.47
N LEU A 45 -4.76 5.27 0.44
CA LEU A 45 -3.48 5.90 0.13
C LEU A 45 -3.68 7.33 -0.38
N SER A 46 -2.69 8.18 -0.17
CA SER A 46 -2.66 9.50 -0.79
C SER A 46 -2.50 9.40 -2.30
N ILE A 47 -2.93 10.44 -3.01
CA ILE A 47 -2.77 10.55 -4.46
C ILE A 47 -1.28 10.44 -4.85
N GLU A 48 -0.39 11.04 -4.07
CA GLU A 48 1.06 11.01 -4.32
C GLU A 48 1.62 9.59 -4.21
N GLU A 49 1.25 8.84 -3.17
CA GLU A 49 1.66 7.43 -3.02
C GLU A 49 1.19 6.58 -4.20
N VAL A 50 -0.07 6.74 -4.62
CA VAL A 50 -0.61 6.02 -5.78
C VAL A 50 0.12 6.40 -7.08
N GLN A 51 0.49 7.68 -7.26
CA GLN A 51 1.29 8.11 -8.40
C GLN A 51 2.69 7.50 -8.41
N GLN A 52 3.35 7.42 -7.25
CA GLN A 52 4.66 6.75 -7.13
C GLN A 52 4.56 5.26 -7.49
N LEU A 53 3.48 4.57 -7.07
CA LEU A 53 3.23 3.18 -7.45
C LEU A 53 3.00 3.02 -8.95
N GLN A 54 2.26 3.95 -9.57
CA GLN A 54 2.04 3.95 -11.00
C GLN A 54 3.35 4.14 -11.79
N GLN A 55 4.24 5.02 -11.32
CA GLN A 55 5.56 5.19 -11.91
C GLN A 55 6.41 3.91 -11.81
N GLN A 56 6.40 3.23 -10.66
CA GLN A 56 7.12 1.95 -10.49
C GLN A 56 6.66 0.89 -11.49
N ILE A 57 5.35 0.79 -11.76
CA ILE A 57 4.82 -0.13 -12.78
C ILE A 57 5.35 0.24 -14.16
N ASN A 58 5.32 1.53 -14.52
CA ASN A 58 5.77 1.99 -15.83
C ASN A 58 7.28 1.78 -16.04
N THR A 59 8.10 1.99 -15.00
CA THR A 59 9.54 1.73 -15.05
C THR A 59 9.84 0.24 -15.13
N SER A 60 9.13 -0.60 -14.37
CA SER A 60 9.30 -2.06 -14.39
C SER A 60 8.84 -2.73 -15.70
N LEU A 61 8.05 -2.06 -16.53
CA LEU A 61 7.60 -2.57 -17.83
C LEU A 61 8.54 -2.17 -18.98
N GLN A 62 9.59 -1.39 -18.71
CA GLN A 62 10.52 -0.87 -19.71
C GLN A 62 11.90 -1.56 -19.72
N ASP A 63 12.10 -2.56 -18.87
CA ASP A 63 13.25 -3.49 -18.88
C ASP A 63 12.80 -4.89 -19.33
#